data_AF-A0A370HVR8-F1
#
_entry.id   AF-A0A370HVR8-F1
#
_cell.length_a   1.000
_cell.length_b   1.000
_cell.length_c   1.000
_cell.angle_alpha   90.00
_cell.angle_beta   90.00
_cell.angle_gamma   90.00
#
_symmetry.space_group_name_H-M   'P 1'
#
loop_
_entity.id
_entity.type
_entity.pdbx_description
1 polymer ?
#
loop_
_entity_poly.entity_id
_entity_poly.type
_entity_poly.pdbx_seq_one_letter_code
_entity_poly.pdbx_strand_id
1 'polypeptide(L)'
;MRAIVLPAFALALGAGFFAAPEAQARFNGGPIAAPSLVEDVACVTRRVRTVRPNGRVVYRTERRCGVRPTGWNNRCRMVTERVYRPNGSVVVRNVRRCR
;
A
#
# COMPACT_ATOMS: atom_id res chain seq x y z
N MET A 1 21.93 -62.50 45.19
CA MET A 1 20.51 -62.41 44.80
C MET A 1 20.28 -61.03 44.22
N ARG A 2 19.86 -60.95 42.96
CA ARG A 2 19.79 -59.72 42.16
C ARG A 2 18.53 -58.92 42.52
N ALA A 3 18.70 -57.67 42.92
CA ALA A 3 17.59 -56.73 43.14
C ALA A 3 17.13 -56.18 41.79
N ILE A 4 15.93 -56.57 41.35
CA ILE A 4 15.24 -55.98 40.21
C ILE A 4 14.27 -54.94 40.79
N VAL A 5 14.69 -53.68 40.84
CA VAL A 5 13.84 -52.56 41.27
C VAL A 5 13.79 -51.52 40.15
N LEU A 6 13.18 -51.88 39.03
CA LEU A 6 12.97 -50.96 37.91
C LEU A 6 11.61 -51.19 37.19
N PRO A 7 10.45 -50.99 37.84
CA PRO A 7 9.26 -50.66 37.05
C PRO A 7 8.60 -49.33 37.48
N ALA A 8 8.91 -48.78 38.66
CA ALA A 8 8.20 -47.62 39.19
C ALA A 8 8.54 -46.29 38.48
N PHE A 9 9.73 -46.17 37.90
CA PHE A 9 10.15 -44.93 37.24
C PHE A 9 9.51 -44.70 35.86
N ALA A 10 9.03 -45.76 35.20
CA ALA A 10 8.44 -45.65 33.86
C ALA A 10 7.01 -45.10 33.88
N LEU A 11 6.27 -45.33 34.97
CA LEU A 11 4.87 -44.87 35.08
C LEU A 11 4.77 -43.38 35.45
N ALA A 12 5.75 -42.82 36.16
CA ALA A 12 5.76 -41.40 36.52
C ALA A 12 6.03 -40.47 35.32
N LEU A 13 6.78 -40.94 34.31
CA LEU A 13 7.08 -40.18 33.10
C LEU A 13 5.98 -40.25 32.03
N GLY A 14 5.08 -41.24 32.08
CA GLY A 14 3.99 -41.40 31.11
C GLY A 14 2.75 -40.52 31.36
N ALA A 15 2.52 -40.12 32.61
CA ALA A 15 1.31 -39.37 32.99
C ALA A 15 1.41 -37.84 32.71
N GLY A 16 2.62 -37.30 32.49
CA GLY A 16 2.81 -35.88 32.22
C GLY A 16 2.45 -35.41 30.81
N PHE A 17 2.29 -36.35 29.86
CA PHE A 17 2.07 -36.01 28.45
C PHE A 17 0.59 -35.80 28.06
N PHE A 18 -0.36 -36.18 28.92
CA PHE A 18 -1.79 -35.98 28.67
C PHE A 18 -2.36 -34.68 29.24
N ALA A 19 -1.57 -33.92 30.00
CA ALA A 19 -1.92 -32.57 30.42
C ALA A 19 -1.48 -31.56 29.35
N ALA A 20 -2.00 -31.70 28.13
CA ALA A 20 -1.92 -30.62 27.15
C ALA A 20 -2.76 -29.45 27.70
N PRO A 21 -2.19 -28.26 27.95
CA PRO A 21 -3.01 -27.10 28.22
C PRO A 21 -3.91 -26.90 26.99
N GLU A 22 -5.21 -26.78 27.23
CA GLU A 22 -6.17 -26.30 26.27
C GLU A 22 -5.58 -25.09 25.53
N ALA A 23 -5.38 -25.22 24.22
CA ALA A 23 -4.93 -24.14 23.38
C ALA A 23 -6.07 -23.10 23.30
N GLN A 24 -6.16 -22.26 24.33
CA GLN A 24 -7.04 -21.12 24.34
C GLN A 24 -6.52 -20.16 23.28
N ALA A 25 -7.14 -20.19 22.11
CA ALA A 25 -7.01 -19.13 21.13
C ALA A 25 -7.54 -17.85 21.78
N ARG A 26 -6.66 -17.13 22.47
CA ARG A 26 -6.98 -15.80 23.00
C ARG A 26 -7.30 -14.94 21.79
N PHE A 27 -8.60 -14.73 21.55
CA PHE A 27 -9.05 -13.70 20.64
C PHE A 27 -8.56 -12.39 21.20
N ASN A 28 -7.44 -11.91 20.65
CA ASN A 28 -6.93 -10.60 20.95
C ASN A 28 -7.89 -9.62 20.27
N GLY A 29 -8.99 -9.27 20.95
CA GLY A 29 -10.00 -8.32 20.50
C GLY A 29 -9.50 -6.88 20.47
N GLY A 30 -8.17 -6.70 20.48
CA GLY A 30 -7.56 -5.42 20.19
C GLY A 30 -8.07 -4.95 18.82
N PRO A 31 -8.50 -3.68 18.70
CA PRO A 31 -8.94 -3.16 17.42
C PRO A 31 -7.83 -3.39 16.40
N ILE A 32 -8.14 -4.09 15.32
CA ILE A 32 -7.23 -4.18 14.18
C ILE A 32 -7.13 -2.76 13.64
N ALA A 33 -6.03 -2.09 13.96
CA ALA A 33 -5.68 -0.80 13.40
C ALA A 33 -5.39 -1.01 11.92
N ALA A 34 -6.44 -0.97 11.10
CA ALA A 34 -6.28 -0.89 9.66
C ALA A 34 -5.64 0.48 9.38
N PRO A 35 -4.48 0.55 8.70
CA PRO A 35 -3.92 1.82 8.28
C PRO A 35 -4.96 2.53 7.41
N SER A 36 -5.28 3.77 7.75
CA SER A 36 -6.23 4.52 6.93
C SER A 36 -5.57 4.74 5.56
N LEU A 37 -6.28 4.41 4.48
CA LEU A 37 -5.83 4.66 3.09
C LEU A 37 -5.58 6.16 2.80
N VAL A 38 -5.89 7.03 3.76
CA VAL A 38 -5.72 8.48 3.69
C VAL A 38 -4.33 8.91 4.18
N GLU A 39 -3.60 8.07 4.91
CA GLU A 39 -2.30 8.43 5.50
C GLU A 39 -1.12 8.34 4.51
N ASP A 40 -1.24 7.56 3.43
CA ASP A 40 -0.18 7.39 2.42
C ASP A 40 -0.22 8.46 1.31
N VAL A 41 -0.37 9.73 1.69
CA VAL A 41 -0.18 10.82 0.73
C VAL A 41 1.33 11.05 0.56
N ALA A 42 1.91 10.47 -0.49
CA ALA A 42 3.32 10.66 -0.85
C ALA A 42 3.67 12.17 -0.98
N CYS A 43 4.26 12.73 0.08
CA CYS A 43 4.73 14.11 0.09
C CYS A 43 6.06 14.22 -0.65
N VAL A 44 6.13 15.10 -1.64
CA VAL A 44 7.40 15.37 -2.34
C VAL A 44 7.94 16.72 -1.87
N THR A 45 9.20 16.72 -1.42
CA THR A 45 9.95 17.94 -1.13
C THR A 45 10.55 18.48 -2.42
N ARG A 46 10.22 19.73 -2.78
CA ARG A 46 10.76 20.41 -3.97
C ARG A 46 11.50 21.67 -3.56
N ARG A 47 12.71 21.86 -4.09
CA ARG A 47 13.42 23.15 -4.01
C ARG A 47 12.90 24.07 -5.10
N VAL A 48 12.23 25.15 -4.71
CA VAL A 48 11.67 26.16 -5.61
C VAL A 48 12.61 27.36 -5.64
N ARG A 49 12.97 27.78 -6.86
CA ARG A 49 13.72 29.01 -7.10
C ARG A 49 12.70 30.11 -7.40
N THR A 50 12.66 31.15 -6.57
CA THR A 50 11.82 32.32 -6.79
C THR A 50 12.72 33.53 -7.03
N VAL A 51 12.52 34.20 -8.15
CA VAL A 51 13.20 35.46 -8.47
C VAL A 51 12.31 36.60 -7.98
N ARG A 52 12.84 37.45 -7.11
CA ARG A 52 12.14 38.62 -6.60
C ARG A 52 12.22 39.78 -7.61
N PRO A 53 11.31 40.77 -7.56
CA PRO A 53 11.32 41.91 -8.47
C PRO A 53 12.64 42.70 -8.46
N ASN A 54 13.37 42.68 -7.35
CA ASN A 54 14.70 43.28 -7.22
C ASN A 54 15.86 42.41 -7.74
N GLY A 55 15.58 41.37 -8.52
CA GLY A 55 16.58 40.46 -9.11
C GLY A 55 17.16 39.42 -8.14
N ARG A 56 16.87 39.52 -6.83
CA ARG A 56 17.35 38.56 -5.83
C ARG A 56 16.73 37.18 -6.05
N VAL A 57 17.57 36.15 -6.12
CA VAL A 57 17.14 34.76 -6.17
C VAL A 57 17.03 34.21 -4.75
N VAL A 58 15.87 33.66 -4.40
CA VAL A 58 15.65 32.97 -3.13
C VAL A 58 15.27 31.52 -3.40
N TYR A 59 15.90 30.60 -2.66
CA TYR A 59 15.54 29.20 -2.67
C TYR A 59 14.67 28.91 -1.46
N ARG A 60 13.54 28.25 -1.68
CA ARG A 60 12.70 27.72 -0.61
C ARG A 60 12.41 26.26 -0.85
N THR A 61 12.40 25.49 0.22
CA THR A 61 12.02 24.08 0.18
C THR A 61 10.54 24.00 0.51
N GLU A 62 9.73 23.55 -0.44
CA GLU A 62 8.30 23.34 -0.25
C GLU A 62 8.01 21.85 -0.12
N ARG A 63 7.20 21.49 0.87
CA ARG A 63 6.65 20.13 1.02
C ARG A 63 5.26 20.13 0.40
N ARG A 64 5.09 19.41 -0.71
CA ARG A 64 3.79 19.29 -1.38
C ARG A 64 3.25 17.88 -1.16
N CYS A 65 2.27 17.79 -0.27
CA CYS A 65 1.50 16.58 -0.01
C CYS A 65 0.22 16.66 -0.85
N GLY A 66 -0.06 15.60 -1.60
CA GLY A 66 -1.31 15.45 -2.34
C GLY A 66 -1.24 14.20 -3.20
N VAL A 67 -2.41 13.67 -3.56
CA VAL A 67 -2.52 12.67 -4.63
C VAL A 67 -2.01 13.35 -5.90
N ARG A 68 -0.75 13.09 -6.26
CA ARG A 68 -0.31 13.40 -7.62
C ARG A 68 -1.27 12.63 -8.53
N PRO A 69 -1.85 13.25 -9.58
CA PRO A 69 -2.51 12.46 -10.60
C PRO A 69 -1.46 11.48 -11.13
N THR A 70 -1.57 10.21 -10.74
CA THR A 70 -0.74 9.09 -11.14
C THR A 70 -0.93 8.93 -12.65
N GLY A 71 -0.17 9.70 -13.42
CA GLY A 71 -0.48 9.90 -14.84
C GLY A 71 0.21 11.09 -15.50
N TRP A 72 1.00 11.88 -14.76
CA TRP A 72 1.75 13.03 -15.32
C TRP A 72 2.91 12.66 -16.25
N ASN A 73 2.92 11.45 -16.79
CA ASN A 73 3.45 11.22 -18.13
C ASN A 73 2.34 11.61 -19.11
N ASN A 74 2.17 12.92 -19.33
CA ASN A 74 1.26 13.54 -20.31
C ASN A 74 1.60 13.20 -21.77
N ARG A 75 2.09 11.99 -22.04
CA ARG A 75 2.28 11.51 -23.40
C ARG A 75 0.93 11.20 -24.01
N CYS A 76 0.03 10.57 -23.25
CA CYS A 76 -1.30 10.18 -23.73
C CYS A 76 -2.42 11.11 -23.24
N ARG A 77 -3.21 11.63 -24.17
CA ARG A 77 -4.45 12.37 -23.88
C ARG A 77 -5.63 11.76 -24.62
N MET A 78 -6.82 11.75 -24.00
CA MET A 78 -8.06 11.42 -24.71
C MET A 78 -8.42 12.60 -25.62
N VAL A 79 -8.61 12.33 -26.91
CA VAL A 79 -9.00 13.33 -27.92
C VAL A 79 -10.30 12.88 -28.55
N THR A 80 -11.27 13.78 -28.62
CA THR A 80 -12.51 13.55 -29.37
C THR A 80 -12.24 13.76 -30.85
N GLU A 81 -12.32 12.70 -31.64
CA GLU A 81 -12.16 12.72 -33.08
C GLU A 81 -13.52 12.62 -33.76
N ARG A 82 -13.76 13.50 -34.74
CA ARG A 82 -14.96 13.49 -35.57
C ARG A 82 -14.58 12.97 -36.95
N VAL A 83 -15.17 11.85 -37.35
CA VAL A 83 -14.97 11.25 -38.67
C VAL A 83 -16.21 11.52 -39.51
N TYR A 84 -16.04 12.28 -40.59
CA TYR A 84 -17.08 12.56 -41.57
C TYR A 84 -17.14 11.41 -42.56
N ARG A 85 -18.29 10.76 -42.68
CA ARG A 85 -18.51 9.69 -43.65
C ARG A 85 -19.02 10.25 -44.97
N PRO A 86 -18.79 9.57 -46.11
CA PRO A 86 -19.26 10.01 -47.43
C PRO A 86 -20.79 10.18 -47.54
N ASN A 87 -21.54 9.51 -46.67
CA ASN A 87 -23.01 9.60 -46.60
C ASN A 87 -23.51 10.78 -45.75
N GLY A 88 -22.63 11.73 -45.38
CA GLY A 88 -22.99 12.92 -44.58
C GLY A 88 -23.13 12.68 -43.07
N SER A 89 -22.98 11.43 -42.59
CA SER A 89 -23.03 11.15 -41.16
C SER A 89 -21.71 11.48 -40.45
N VAL A 90 -21.80 11.95 -39.20
CA VAL A 90 -20.64 12.28 -38.36
C VAL A 90 -20.53 11.26 -37.23
N VAL A 91 -19.40 10.57 -37.15
CA VAL A 91 -19.10 9.68 -36.03
C VAL A 91 -18.15 10.38 -35.09
N VAL A 92 -18.57 10.54 -33.84
CA VAL A 92 -17.74 11.09 -32.77
C VAL A 92 -17.19 9.94 -31.95
N ARG A 93 -15.86 9.82 -31.86
CA ARG A 93 -15.19 8.80 -31.05
C ARG A 93 -14.12 9.42 -30.17
N ASN A 94 -13.99 8.90 -28.96
CA ASN A 94 -12.93 9.29 -28.04
C ASN A 94 -11.73 8.36 -28.25
N VAL A 95 -10.60 8.92 -28.70
CA VAL A 95 -9.39 8.16 -29.01
C VAL A 95 -8.27 8.57 -28.05
N ARG A 96 -7.58 7.59 -27.48
CA ARG A 96 -6.38 7.84 -26.67
C ARG A 96 -5.20 8.12 -27.59
N ARG A 97 -4.69 9.36 -27.59
CA ARG A 97 -3.57 9.78 -28.44
C ARG A 97 -2.32 10.02 -27.60
N CYS A 98 -1.30 9.21 -27.84
CA CYS A 98 0.01 9.33 -27.21
C CYS A 98 0.99 10.08 -28.13
N ARG A 99 1.75 11.03 -27.58
CA ARG A 99 2.89 11.72 -28.23
C ARG A 99 4.21 11.14 -27.74
#